data_AF-A0A7Y0R1R9-F1
#
_entry.id   AF-A0A7Y0R1R9-F1
#
_cell.length_a   1.000
_cell.length_b   1.000
_cell.length_c   1.000
_cell.angle_alpha   90.00
_cell.angle_beta   90.00
_cell.angle_gamma   90.00
#
_symmetry.space_group_name_H-M   'P 1'
#
loop_
_entity.id
_entity.type
_entity.pdbx_description
1 polymer ?
#
loop_
_entity_poly.entity_id
_entity_poly.type
_entity_poly.pdbx_seq_one_letter_code
_entity_poly.pdbx_strand_id
1 'polypeptide(L)'
;QELLASTRGMTQYSVIYPENQPITTIESIFGFIKKRHHATLIAFDIGNGIQLNPDLDAEVPPGTKLFYIADERIDDFAWKEMNKEQ
;
A
#
# COMPACT_ATOMS: atom_id res chain seq x y z
N GLN A 1 -4.05 24.95 -4.91
CA GLN A 1 -4.52 24.07 -6.00
C GLN A 1 -4.27 22.65 -5.53
N GLU A 2 -5.31 21.81 -5.38
CA GLU A 2 -5.16 20.43 -4.88
C GLU A 2 -4.74 19.50 -6.04
N LEU A 3 -3.68 18.72 -5.84
CA LEU A 3 -3.09 17.86 -6.87
C LEU A 3 -4.04 16.77 -7.40
N LEU A 4 -4.98 16.31 -6.58
CA LEU A 4 -5.93 15.24 -6.95
C LEU A 4 -6.89 15.64 -8.07
N ALA A 5 -7.16 16.93 -8.25
CA ALA A 5 -8.07 17.42 -9.29
C ALA A 5 -7.45 17.37 -10.70
N SER A 6 -6.12 17.27 -10.84
CA SER A 6 -5.43 17.28 -12.14
C SER A 6 -4.96 15.91 -12.62
N THR A 7 -5.07 14.86 -11.81
CA THR A 7 -4.69 13.49 -12.19
C THR A 7 -5.84 12.80 -12.92
N ARG A 8 -6.14 13.21 -14.16
CA ARG A 8 -6.98 12.41 -15.06
C ARG A 8 -6.35 11.01 -15.19
N GLY A 9 -6.97 10.03 -14.55
CA GLY A 9 -6.54 8.63 -14.60
C GLY A 9 -6.13 8.03 -13.26
N MET A 10 -5.69 8.81 -12.26
CA MET A 10 -5.30 8.23 -10.97
C MET A 10 -6.46 8.24 -9.98
N THR A 11 -6.79 7.07 -9.44
CA THR A 11 -7.89 6.85 -8.49
C THR A 11 -7.36 6.25 -7.20
N GLN A 12 -8.04 6.53 -6.09
CA GLN A 12 -7.75 5.91 -4.80
C GLN A 12 -8.39 4.52 -4.70
N TYR A 13 -7.60 3.53 -4.31
CA TYR A 13 -8.03 2.17 -4.05
C TYR A 13 -7.60 1.71 -2.65
N SER A 14 -8.10 0.55 -2.24
CA SER A 14 -7.63 -0.13 -1.03
C SER A 14 -7.52 -1.63 -1.25
N VAL A 15 -6.64 -2.26 -0.48
CA VAL A 15 -6.38 -3.70 -0.48
C VAL A 15 -6.09 -4.16 0.95
N ILE A 16 -6.38 -5.41 1.27
CA ILE A 16 -5.98 -6.03 2.54
C ILE A 16 -4.62 -6.71 2.35
N TYR A 17 -3.66 -6.39 3.22
CA TYR A 17 -2.42 -7.13 3.32
C TYR A 17 -2.72 -8.55 3.83
N PRO A 18 -2.38 -9.62 3.09
CA PRO A 18 -2.93 -10.94 3.38
C PRO A 18 -2.52 -11.51 4.74
N GLU A 19 -3.46 -12.22 5.39
CA GLU A 19 -3.29 -12.88 6.69
C GLU A 19 -2.13 -13.88 6.76
N ASN A 20 -1.71 -14.42 5.61
CA ASN A 20 -0.66 -15.44 5.52
C ASN A 20 0.74 -14.88 5.21
N GLN A 21 0.90 -13.55 5.22
CA GLN A 21 2.19 -12.90 5.06
C GLN A 21 2.82 -12.62 6.43
N PRO A 22 4.15 -12.44 6.52
CA PRO A 22 4.77 -11.95 7.75
C PRO A 22 4.45 -10.47 7.99
N ILE A 23 4.70 -9.99 9.21
CA ILE A 23 4.77 -8.55 9.51
C ILE A 23 5.86 -7.94 8.65
N THR A 24 5.59 -6.78 8.04
CA THR A 24 6.56 -6.03 7.22
C THR A 24 6.50 -4.54 7.57
N THR A 25 7.11 -3.67 6.77
CA THR A 25 7.11 -2.22 6.97
C THR A 25 6.41 -1.47 5.84
N ILE A 26 5.98 -0.24 6.13
CA ILE A 26 5.52 0.71 5.11
C ILE A 26 6.56 0.90 4.01
N GLU A 27 7.85 1.00 4.34
CA GLU A 27 8.93 1.12 3.37
C GLU A 27 8.96 -0.03 2.36
N SER A 28 8.88 -1.27 2.87
CA SER A 28 8.93 -2.48 2.05
C SER A 28 7.77 -2.51 1.06
N ILE A 29 6.55 -2.30 1.56
CA ILE A 29 5.34 -2.26 0.73
C ILE A 29 5.40 -1.12 -0.27
N PHE A 30 5.68 0.10 0.20
CA PHE A 30 5.66 1.28 -0.67
C PHE A 30 6.70 1.14 -1.78
N GLY A 31 7.94 0.77 -1.45
CA GLY A 31 8.99 0.56 -2.43
C GLY A 31 8.63 -0.52 -3.46
N PHE A 32 8.04 -1.63 -3.00
CA PHE A 32 7.64 -2.73 -3.88
C PHE A 32 6.50 -2.34 -4.83
N ILE A 33 5.38 -1.81 -4.32
CA ILE A 33 4.24 -1.45 -5.16
C ILE A 33 4.54 -0.26 -6.08
N LYS A 34 5.42 0.66 -5.64
CA LYS A 34 5.84 1.78 -6.46
C LYS A 34 6.66 1.33 -7.67
N LYS A 35 7.57 0.37 -7.47
CA LYS A 35 8.41 -0.18 -8.54
C LYS A 35 7.63 -1.12 -9.46
N ARG A 36 6.79 -1.99 -8.89
CA ARG A 36 6.09 -3.05 -9.63
C ARG A 36 4.81 -2.60 -10.32
N HIS A 37 4.04 -1.74 -9.66
CA HIS A 37 2.68 -1.38 -10.10
C HIS A 37 2.49 0.12 -10.32
N HIS A 38 3.56 0.91 -10.26
CA HIS A 38 3.52 2.38 -10.35
C HIS A 38 2.59 3.08 -9.33
N ALA A 39 2.13 2.36 -8.32
CA ALA A 39 1.22 2.85 -7.31
C ALA A 39 1.92 3.61 -6.19
N THR A 40 1.20 4.53 -5.57
CA THR A 40 1.69 5.30 -4.41
C THR A 40 0.86 4.93 -3.18
N LEU A 41 1.51 4.34 -2.17
CA LEU A 41 0.88 4.10 -0.87
C LEU A 41 0.67 5.45 -0.17
N ILE A 42 -0.51 5.70 0.38
CA ILE A 42 -0.85 6.97 1.02
C ILE A 42 -1.29 6.82 2.48
N ALA A 43 -1.86 5.68 2.85
CA ALA A 43 -2.32 5.44 4.21
C ALA A 43 -2.45 3.94 4.51
N PHE A 44 -2.56 3.62 5.80
CA PHE A 44 -2.92 2.29 6.27
C PHE A 44 -3.86 2.36 7.48
N ASP A 45 -4.56 1.27 7.78
CA ASP A 45 -5.44 1.12 8.94
C ASP A 45 -5.32 -0.30 9.49
N ILE A 46 -4.92 -0.39 10.77
CA ILE A 46 -4.77 -1.63 11.55
C ILE A 46 -5.97 -1.90 12.48
N GLY A 47 -7.08 -1.20 12.28
CA GLY A 47 -8.28 -1.26 13.14
C GLY A 47 -8.36 -0.14 14.18
N ASN A 48 -7.38 0.78 14.21
CA ASN A 48 -7.32 1.92 15.12
C ASN A 48 -7.57 3.26 14.42
N GLY A 49 -8.06 3.22 13.17
CA GLY A 49 -8.27 4.37 12.33
C GLY A 49 -7.17 4.55 11.28
N ILE A 50 -7.46 5.39 10.30
CA ILE A 50 -6.59 5.61 9.15
C ILE A 50 -5.40 6.49 9.56
N GLN A 51 -4.19 5.98 9.35
CA GLN A 51 -2.95 6.74 9.45
C GLN A 51 -2.50 7.17 8.04
N LEU A 52 -2.68 8.45 7.74
CA LEU A 52 -2.29 9.09 6.48
C LEU A 52 -0.82 9.51 6.52
N ASN A 53 -0.10 9.34 5.40
CA ASN A 53 1.33 9.61 5.29
C ASN A 53 2.13 8.94 6.44
N PRO A 54 2.07 7.61 6.55
CA PRO A 54 2.69 6.90 7.65
C PRO A 54 4.22 6.93 7.55
N ASP A 55 4.89 6.81 8.70
CA ASP A 55 6.34 6.68 8.75
C ASP A 55 6.80 5.39 8.06
N LEU A 56 7.96 5.44 7.42
CA LEU A 56 8.48 4.32 6.62
C LEU A 56 8.79 3.07 7.45
N ASP A 57 9.15 3.26 8.72
CA ASP A 57 9.44 2.21 9.70
C ASP A 57 8.18 1.66 10.40
N ALA A 58 7.00 2.22 10.15
CA ALA A 58 5.76 1.72 10.72
C ALA A 58 5.49 0.26 10.30
N GLU A 59 5.18 -0.57 11.28
CA GLU A 59 4.90 -1.99 11.07
C GLU A 59 3.53 -2.20 10.43
N VAL A 60 3.50 -3.13 9.48
CA VAL A 60 2.30 -3.56 8.77
C VAL A 60 2.06 -5.03 9.10
N PRO A 61 1.22 -5.34 10.10
CA PRO A 61 0.84 -6.70 10.40
C PRO A 61 -0.13 -7.27 9.35
N PRO A 62 -0.27 -8.60 9.28
CA PRO A 62 -1.29 -9.25 8.45
C PRO A 62 -2.70 -8.72 8.77
N GLY A 63 -3.56 -8.65 7.75
CA GLY A 63 -4.91 -8.10 7.87
C GLY A 63 -5.01 -6.57 7.76
N THR A 64 -3.87 -5.86 7.72
CA THR A 64 -3.85 -4.39 7.56
C THR A 64 -4.54 -3.96 6.27
N LYS A 65 -5.39 -2.92 6.36
CA LYS A 65 -5.97 -2.27 5.18
C LYS A 65 -5.03 -1.18 4.67
N LEU A 66 -4.60 -1.32 3.42
CA LEU A 66 -3.69 -0.38 2.75
C LEU A 66 -4.49 0.48 1.76
N PHE A 67 -4.15 1.76 1.69
CA PHE A 67 -4.75 2.72 0.75
C PHE A 67 -3.69 3.25 -0.19
N TYR A 68 -3.96 3.22 -1.48
CA TYR A 68 -3.00 3.61 -2.51
C TYR A 68 -3.68 4.35 -3.66
N ILE A 69 -2.88 5.10 -4.42
CA ILE A 69 -3.28 5.75 -5.66
C ILE A 69 -2.61 5.03 -6.83
N ALA A 70 -3.40 4.65 -7.83
CA ALA A 70 -2.94 4.03 -9.07
C ALA A 70 -3.84 4.43 -10.25
N ASP A 71 -3.40 4.17 -11.47
CA ASP A 71 -4.21 4.35 -12.68
C ASP A 71 -5.40 3.37 -12.71
N GLU A 72 -5.14 2.11 -12.39
CA GLU A 72 -6.13 1.04 -12.30
C GLU A 72 -6.05 0.31 -10.96
N ARG A 73 -7.12 -0.43 -10.62
CA ARG A 73 -7.13 -1.29 -9.45
C ARG A 73 -6.11 -2.41 -9.67
N ILE A 74 -5.21 -2.59 -8.71
CA ILE A 74 -4.30 -3.74 -8.69
C ILE A 74 -5.06 -4.92 -8.08
N ASP A 75 -5.22 -6.00 -8.85
CA ASP A 75 -5.90 -7.22 -8.41
C ASP A 75 -4.94 -8.24 -7.76
N ASP A 76 -3.69 -8.31 -8.22
CA ASP A 76 -2.65 -9.16 -7.63
C ASP A 76 -1.35 -8.38 -7.43
N PHE A 77 -0.97 -8.24 -6.17
CA PHE A 77 0.26 -7.56 -5.76
C PHE A 77 1.47 -8.49 -5.76
N ALA A 78 1.31 -9.81 -5.83
CA ALA A 78 2.41 -10.77 -5.66
C ALA A 78 3.15 -10.61 -4.32
N TRP A 79 2.42 -10.44 -3.21
CA TRP A 79 2.98 -10.28 -1.85
C TRP A 79 4.02 -11.35 -1.45
N LYS A 80 3.85 -12.58 -1.91
CA LYS A 80 4.81 -13.67 -1.69
C LYS A 80 6.17 -13.38 -2.32
N GLU A 81 6.22 -12.67 -3.45
CA GLU A 81 7.47 -12.27 -4.10
C GLU A 81 8.15 -11.15 -3.31
N MET A 82 7.38 -10.20 -2.79
CA MET A 82 7.90 -9.13 -1.93
C MET A 82 8.59 -9.70 -0.68
N ASN A 83 8.00 -10.73 -0.07
CA ASN A 83 8.47 -11.31 1.20
C ASN A 83 9.34 -12.57 1.02
N LYS A 84 9.80 -12.89 -0.20
CA LYS A 84 10.46 -14.18 -0.48
C LYS A 84 11.87 -14.33 0.11
N GLU A 85 12.44 -13.29 0.72
CA GLU A 85 13.82 -13.25 1.21
C GLU A 85 13.99 -12.45 2.52
N GLN A 86 12.92 -12.30 3.32
CA GLN A 86 13.03 -11.75 4.69
C GLN A 86 13.27 -12.85 5.73
#